data_AF-R7C563-F1
#
_entry.id   AF-R7C563-F1
#
_cell.length_a   1.000
_cell.length_b   1.000
_cell.length_c   1.000
_cell.angle_alpha   90.00
_cell.angle_beta   90.00
_cell.angle_gamma   90.00
#
_symmetry.space_group_name_H-M   'P 1'
#
loop_
_entity.id
_entity.type
_entity.pdbx_description
1 polymer ?
#
loop_
_entity_poly.entity_id
_entity_poly.type
_entity_poly.pdbx_seq_one_letter_code
_entity_poly.pdbx_strand_id
1 'polypeptide(L)' 'MTKQEFDEYVQAQGADILRFCRMTTASKIEGDELYQDTMLKLLEQLQHLNVDKNLKSYTLSVAIFL' A
#
# COMPACT_ATOMS: atom_id res chain seq x y z
N MET A 1 2.51 9.32 -10.90
CA MET A 1 2.78 7.90 -11.18
C MET A 1 1.76 7.39 -12.21
N THR A 2 2.16 6.50 -13.12
CA THR A 2 1.27 5.81 -14.07
C THR A 2 0.74 4.51 -13.47
N LYS A 3 -0.29 3.91 -14.08
CA LYS A 3 -0.78 2.58 -13.66
C LYS A 3 0.29 1.50 -13.78
N GLN A 4 1.12 1.55 -14.82
CA GLN A 4 2.21 0.59 -15.00
C GLN A 4 3.26 0.72 -13.89
N GLU A 5 3.67 1.94 -13.55
CA GLU A 5 4.61 2.19 -12.44
C GLU A 5 4.03 1.71 -11.10
N PHE A 6 2.72 1.79 -10.92
CA PHE A 6 2.04 1.26 -9.74
C PHE A 6 2.03 -0.26 -9.72
N ASP A 7 1.76 -0.92 -10.85
CA ASP A 7 1.83 -2.38 -10.93
C ASP A 7 3.25 -2.88 -10.62
N GLU A 8 4.28 -2.21 -11.16
CA GLU A 8 5.69 -2.49 -10.85
C GLU A 8 6.00 -2.30 -9.36
N TYR A 9 5.44 -1.25 -8.74
CA TYR A 9 5.55 -1.01 -7.30
C TYR A 9 4.88 -2.12 -6.47
N VAL A 10 3.67 -2.53 -6.82
CA VAL A 10 2.94 -3.62 -6.15
C VAL A 10 3.70 -4.94 -6.28
N GLN A 11 4.28 -5.23 -7.45
CA GLN A 11 5.12 -6.40 -7.63
C GLN A 11 6.37 -6.35 -6.74
N ALA A 12 7.00 -5.17 -6.62
CA ALA A 12 8.23 -5.02 -5.85
C ALA A 12 8.03 -4.97 -4.33
N GLN A 13 6.95 -4.35 -3.84
CA GLN A 13 6.75 -4.03 -2.42
C GLN A 13 5.50 -4.66 -1.80
N GLY A 14 4.58 -5.20 -2.61
CA GLY A 14 3.27 -5.69 -2.14
C GLY A 14 3.37 -6.78 -1.09
N ALA A 15 4.32 -7.72 -1.22
CA ALA A 15 4.53 -8.77 -0.24
C ALA A 15 4.94 -8.24 1.14
N ASP A 16 5.83 -7.24 1.19
CA ASP A 16 6.25 -6.59 2.43
C ASP A 16 5.11 -5.81 3.07
N ILE A 17 4.32 -5.11 2.26
CA ILE A 17 3.19 -4.30 2.73
C ILE A 17 2.07 -5.22 3.25
N LEU A 18 1.79 -6.33 2.58
CA LEU A 18 0.84 -7.33 3.06
C LEU A 18 1.29 -7.93 4.40
N ARG A 19 2.58 -8.25 4.53
CA ARG A 19 3.14 -8.73 5.79
C ARG A 19 2.99 -7.69 6.89
N PHE A 20 3.25 -6.43 6.59
CA PHE A 20 3.05 -5.32 7.54
C PHE A 20 1.58 -5.25 8.00
N CYS A 21 0.63 -5.23 7.07
CA CYS A 21 -0.81 -5.17 7.40
C CYS A 21 -1.23 -6.31 8.33
N ARG A 22 -0.80 -7.55 8.03
CA ARG A 22 -1.06 -8.71 8.89
C ARG A 22 -0.39 -8.67 10.26
N MET A 23 0.72 -7.94 10.40
CA MET A 23 1.41 -7.75 11.68
C MET A 23 0.73 -6.69 12.55
N THR A 24 -0.03 -5.78 11.95
CA THR A 24 -0.66 -4.65 12.66
C THR A 24 -2.14 -4.87 12.96
N THR A 25 -2.77 -5.89 12.39
CA THR A 25 -4.17 -6.26 12.64
C THR A 25 -4.31 -7.45 13.58
N ALA A 26 -5.53 -7.70 14.09
CA ALA A 26 -5.77 -8.78 15.05
C ALA A 26 -5.93 -10.15 14.38
N SER A 27 -6.12 -10.19 13.05
CA SER A 27 -6.25 -11.43 12.30
C SER A 27 -5.68 -11.34 10.88
N LYS A 28 -5.41 -12.52 10.30
CA LYS A 28 -5.01 -12.63 8.89
C LYS A 28 -6.05 -12.01 7.95
N ILE A 29 -7.34 -12.19 8.24
CA ILE A 29 -8.44 -11.68 7.39
C ILE A 29 -8.41 -10.16 7.40
N GLU A 30 -8.38 -9.54 8.58
CA GLU A 30 -8.27 -8.08 8.72
C GLU A 30 -7.00 -7.54 8.06
N GLY A 31 -5.88 -8.27 8.15
CA GLY A 31 -4.63 -7.88 7.48
C GLY A 31 -4.71 -7.92 5.95
N ASP A 32 -5.45 -8.89 5.41
CA ASP A 32 -5.69 -9.03 3.96
C ASP A 32 -6.68 -7.97 3.45
N GLU A 33 -7.66 -7.57 4.26
CA GLU A 33 -8.59 -6.46 3.99
C GLU A 33 -7.84 -5.13 4.03
N LEU A 34 -7.07 -4.86 5.09
CA LEU A 34 -6.28 -3.64 5.23
C LEU A 34 -5.31 -3.44 4.06
N TYR A 35 -4.67 -4.52 3.59
CA TYR A 35 -3.83 -4.46 2.41
C TYR A 35 -4.59 -4.02 1.15
N GLN A 36 -5.78 -4.59 0.93
CA GLN A 36 -6.61 -4.25 -0.23
C GLN A 36 -7.06 -2.78 -0.18
N ASP A 37 -7.54 -2.31 0.97
CA ASP A 37 -7.97 -0.93 1.16
C ASP A 37 -6.81 0.04 0.99
N THR A 38 -5.62 -0.31 1.48
CA THR A 38 -4.40 0.49 1.29
C THR A 38 -4.05 0.64 -0.18
N MET A 39 -4.07 -0.46 -0.95
CA MET A 39 -3.75 -0.42 -2.38
C MET A 39 -4.80 0.35 -3.18
N LEU A 40 -6.08 0.16 -2.85
CA LEU A 40 -7.18 0.93 -3.46
C LEU A 40 -7.00 2.42 -3.19
N LYS A 41 -6.66 2.80 -1.95
CA LYS A 41 -6.45 4.19 -1.58
C LYS A 41 -5.28 4.84 -2.32
N LEU A 42 -4.19 4.11 -2.52
CA LEU A 42 -3.06 4.58 -3.33
C LEU A 42 -3.45 4.74 -4.80
N LEU A 43 -4.27 3.83 -5.33
CA LEU A 43 -4.76 3.90 -6.70
C LEU A 43 -5.63 5.15 -6.92
N GLU A 44 -6.50 5.49 -5.97
CA GLU A 44 -7.30 6.73 -6.00
C GLU A 44 -6.43 8.00 -6.02
N GLN A 45 -5.26 7.96 -5.37
CA GLN A 45 -4.35 9.09 -5.23
C GLN A 45 -3.21 9.10 -6.26
N LEU A 46 -3.24 8.20 -7.25
CA LEU A 46 -2.18 8.00 -8.26
C LEU A 46 -1.67 9.28 -8.92
N GLN A 47 -2.57 10.21 -9.23
CA GLN A 47 -2.26 11.47 -9.90
C GLN A 47 -1.61 12.51 -8.95
N HIS A 48 -1.77 12.33 -7.64
CA HIS A 48 -1.24 13.21 -6.59
C HIS A 48 -0.01 12.61 -5.90
N LEU A 49 0.33 11.35 -6.17
CA LEU A 49 1.53 10.71 -5.67
C LEU A 49 2.77 11.29 -6.36
N ASN A 50 3.44 12.20 -5.63
CA ASN A 50 4.73 12.71 -6.03
C ASN A 50 5.81 11.65 -5.68
N VAL A 51 6.38 11.03 -6.71
CA VAL A 51 7.22 9.80 -6.60
C VAL A 51 8.62 10.09 -6.04
N ASP A 52 8.93 11.34 -5.69
CA ASP A 52 10.27 11.84 -5.38
C ASP A 52 10.82 11.45 -3.99
N LYS A 53 10.75 10.15 -3.67
CA LYS A 53 11.43 9.45 -2.57
C LYS A 53 10.65 9.42 -1.26
N ASN A 54 9.66 8.53 -1.20
CA ASN A 54 9.50 7.50 -0.14
C ASN A 54 8.09 6.88 -0.21
N LEU A 55 7.74 6.34 -1.39
CA LEU A 55 6.42 5.77 -1.64
C LEU A 55 6.09 4.63 -0.66
N LYS A 56 7.09 3.83 -0.27
CA LYS A 56 6.93 2.77 0.73
C LYS A 56 6.48 3.31 2.09
N SER A 57 7.18 4.29 2.66
CA SER A 57 6.75 4.87 3.94
C SER A 57 5.39 5.56 3.84
N TYR A 58 5.08 6.19 2.70
CA TYR A 58 3.74 6.73 2.48
C TYR A 58 2.67 5.63 2.49
N THR A 59 2.88 4.53 1.76
CA THR A 59 1.98 3.36 1.77
C THR A 59 1.78 2.80 3.17
N LEU A 60 2.86 2.66 3.95
CA LEU A 60 2.75 2.19 5.34
C LEU A 60 1.96 3.18 6.20
N SER A 61 2.13 4.49 5.99
CA SER A 61 1.34 5.49 6.72
C SER A 61 -0.15 5.40 6.37
N VAL A 62 -0.50 5.19 5.10
CA VAL A 62 -1.89 4.98 4.68
C VAL A 62 -2.49 3.77 5.40
N ALA A 63 -1.77 2.64 5.45
CA ALA A 63 -2.22 1.44 6.15
C ALA A 63 -2.40 1.64 7.67
N ILE A 64 -1.63 2.52 8.31
CA ILE A 64 -1.78 2.81 9.75
C ILE A 64 -3.01 3.68 10.03
N PHE A 65 -3.41 4.53 9.08
CA PHE A 65 -4.51 5.49 9.25
C PHE A 65 -5.87 5.01 8.72
N LEU A 66 -5.93 3.79 8.16
CA LEU A 66 -7.16 3.08 7.82
C LEU A 66 -7.62 2.23 9.00
#